data_AF-A0A523U9J1-F1
#
_entry.id   AF-A0A523U9J1-F1
#
_cell.length_a   1.000
_cell.length_b   1.000
_cell.length_c   1.000
_cell.angle_alpha   90.00
_cell.angle_beta   90.00
_cell.angle_gamma   90.00
#
_symmetry.space_group_name_H-M   'P 1'
#
loop_
_entity.id
_entity.type
_entity.pdbx_description
1 polymer ?
#
loop_
_entity_poly.entity_id
_entity_poly.type
_entity_poly.pdbx_seq_one_letter_code
_entity_poly.pdbx_strand_id
1 'polypeptide(L)'
;MSGNSSTSIWHVSCPSAWSEAPLWMSFSTLSDLEACPRRWALSTAVYPDVWKHRGYPRPPQSAALEGTVVHLALQKITKALVECGCTSLVDESAICTLRELGGYTAIIRSSLERALRSYDGNPRAAPVLDGIRHQLAARVPELRSRVQRFLSRIHPESRVARPGCPTTHPEAEFRYELQHGSHTEVELQASELGWLGVADLLTLSPTWCEIRDFKTGTPKEEHKFQLRTYALLWARDRDLNPSGRLADKLVLSYDESDVEVPVPGASALRSLEDELKERTAAALADLRADPPEARPSAENCKYCAVRHLCEEYWQWNARRQGEDRDPSKGRFADLQIKLSGQHGPSSWDGVVQSPSDLKAGGPILLRTLNLRFDLHPDQRLRLLNVHISKPSEESIEDERPPIVATMGASTEVFLLPT
;
A
#
# COMPACT_ATOMS: atom_id res chain seq x y z
N MET A 1 11.52 34.40 0.82
CA MET A 1 10.06 34.49 1.00
C MET A 1 9.62 33.25 1.76
N SER A 2 9.50 33.38 3.08
CA SER A 2 9.23 32.27 3.99
C SER A 2 7.74 31.98 3.98
N GLY A 3 7.34 30.90 3.33
CA GLY A 3 5.94 30.48 3.26
C GLY A 3 5.39 30.20 4.66
N ASN A 4 4.28 30.84 5.00
CA ASN A 4 3.42 30.52 6.15
C ASN A 4 2.74 29.15 5.88
N SER A 5 3.44 28.02 6.01
CA SER A 5 2.78 26.72 6.01
C SER A 5 2.24 26.42 7.42
N SER A 6 1.03 26.87 7.71
CA SER A 6 0.24 26.29 8.81
C SER A 6 0.06 24.80 8.54
N THR A 7 0.43 23.94 9.50
CA THR A 7 0.20 22.50 9.38
C THR A 7 -1.26 22.23 9.78
N SER A 8 -2.04 21.62 8.89
CA SER A 8 -3.45 21.35 9.13
C SER A 8 -3.64 20.34 10.26
N ILE A 9 -4.50 20.68 11.23
CA ILE A 9 -5.07 19.72 12.17
C ILE A 9 -6.27 19.07 11.48
N TRP A 10 -6.34 17.75 11.50
CA TRP A 10 -7.41 17.00 10.85
C TRP A 10 -8.56 16.79 11.80
N HIS A 11 -9.80 16.96 11.36
CA HIS A 11 -10.93 16.53 12.17
C HIS A 11 -11.16 15.03 12.00
N VAL A 12 -11.34 14.31 13.12
CA VAL A 12 -11.87 12.96 13.10
C VAL A 12 -13.34 13.05 12.72
N SER A 13 -13.67 12.57 11.52
CA SER A 13 -15.05 12.51 11.03
C SER A 13 -15.47 11.06 10.84
N CYS A 14 -16.66 10.73 11.32
CA CYS A 14 -17.32 9.47 10.96
C CYS A 14 -17.60 9.45 9.44
N PRO A 15 -17.60 8.27 8.82
CA PRO A 15 -18.01 8.16 7.43
C PRO A 15 -19.47 8.61 7.27
N SER A 16 -19.76 9.31 6.17
CA SER A 16 -21.13 9.69 5.81
C SER A 16 -21.97 8.49 5.35
N ALA A 17 -21.30 7.46 4.80
CA ALA A 17 -21.87 6.17 4.45
C ALA A 17 -20.77 5.11 4.38
N TRP A 18 -21.08 3.87 4.78
CA TRP A 18 -20.23 2.71 4.52
C TRP A 18 -20.21 2.38 3.02
N SER A 19 -19.08 1.87 2.52
CA SER A 19 -19.01 1.35 1.16
C SER A 19 -19.78 0.03 1.07
N GLU A 20 -20.45 -0.19 -0.07
CA GLU A 20 -20.99 -1.50 -0.44
C GLU A 20 -19.87 -2.55 -0.55
N ALA A 21 -20.24 -3.81 -0.43
CA ALA A 21 -19.33 -4.92 -0.67
C ALA A 21 -18.66 -4.80 -2.06
N PRO A 22 -17.39 -5.21 -2.18
CA PRO A 22 -16.69 -5.13 -3.46
C PRO A 22 -17.40 -6.00 -4.50
N LEU A 23 -17.70 -5.43 -5.67
CA LEU A 23 -18.25 -6.17 -6.81
C LEU A 23 -17.28 -7.28 -7.27
N TRP A 24 -15.98 -6.97 -7.22
CA TRP A 24 -14.91 -7.88 -7.56
C TRP A 24 -13.97 -8.06 -6.38
N MET A 25 -13.75 -9.31 -6.02
CA MET A 25 -12.71 -9.70 -5.10
C MET A 25 -11.36 -9.70 -5.81
N SER A 26 -10.32 -9.36 -5.05
CA SER A 26 -8.93 -9.53 -5.46
C SER A 26 -8.15 -10.12 -4.28
N PHE A 27 -6.96 -10.64 -4.54
CA PHE A 27 -6.11 -11.16 -3.46
C PHE A 27 -5.88 -10.11 -2.35
N SER A 28 -5.53 -8.88 -2.73
CA SER A 28 -5.35 -7.78 -1.78
C SER A 28 -6.62 -7.41 -1.02
N THR A 29 -7.78 -7.44 -1.69
CA THR A 29 -9.08 -7.16 -1.05
C THR A 29 -9.44 -8.24 -0.03
N LEU A 30 -9.27 -9.52 -0.38
CA LEU A 30 -9.50 -10.62 0.55
C LEU A 30 -8.58 -10.51 1.76
N SER A 31 -7.27 -10.30 1.53
CA SER A 31 -6.30 -10.15 2.62
C SER A 31 -6.62 -8.97 3.54
N ASP A 32 -7.05 -7.82 3.00
CA ASP A 32 -7.45 -6.67 3.80
C ASP A 32 -8.69 -6.95 4.65
N LEU A 33 -9.71 -7.63 4.08
CA LEU A 33 -10.94 -8.00 4.78
C LEU A 33 -10.67 -9.04 5.87
N GLU A 34 -9.92 -10.10 5.58
CA GLU A 34 -9.55 -11.13 6.56
C GLU A 34 -8.73 -10.54 7.72
N ALA A 35 -7.79 -9.65 7.41
CA ALA A 35 -6.95 -9.00 8.40
C ALA A 35 -7.77 -8.12 9.34
N CYS A 36 -8.62 -7.23 8.80
CA CYS A 36 -9.48 -6.36 9.60
C CYS A 36 -10.61 -5.76 8.73
N PRO A 37 -11.85 -6.31 8.81
CA PRO A 37 -13.00 -5.82 8.05
C PRO A 37 -13.24 -4.32 8.29
N ARG A 38 -13.10 -3.85 9.55
CA ARG A 38 -13.21 -2.44 9.90
C ARG A 38 -12.21 -1.54 9.17
N ARG A 39 -10.96 -2.01 8.96
CA ARG A 39 -9.93 -1.23 8.25
C ARG A 39 -10.36 -1.02 6.80
N TRP A 40 -10.78 -2.10 6.14
CA TRP A 40 -11.25 -2.03 4.76
C TRP A 40 -12.43 -1.06 4.66
N ALA A 41 -13.45 -1.25 5.49
CA ALA A 41 -14.67 -0.45 5.49
C ALA A 41 -14.40 1.05 5.74
N LEU A 42 -13.60 1.39 6.75
CA LEU A 42 -13.21 2.78 7.00
C LEU A 42 -12.39 3.36 5.84
N SER A 43 -11.56 2.57 5.19
CA SER A 43 -10.70 3.05 4.09
C SER A 43 -11.46 3.30 2.79
N THR A 44 -12.58 2.61 2.57
CA THR A 44 -13.40 2.70 1.36
C THR A 44 -14.66 3.53 1.54
N ALA A 45 -15.05 3.87 2.77
CA ALA A 45 -16.23 4.68 3.08
C ALA A 45 -16.18 6.10 2.46
N VAL A 46 -17.31 6.81 2.54
CA VAL A 46 -17.50 8.12 1.89
C VAL A 46 -17.23 9.27 2.86
N TYR A 47 -16.32 10.18 2.49
CA TYR A 47 -15.87 11.32 3.31
C TYR A 47 -15.91 12.65 2.52
N PRO A 48 -17.10 13.19 2.21
CA PRO A 48 -17.24 14.36 1.34
C PRO A 48 -16.60 15.62 1.94
N ASP A 49 -16.60 15.73 3.27
CA ASP A 49 -16.04 16.87 4.00
C ASP A 49 -14.52 16.77 4.20
N VAL A 50 -13.91 15.63 3.87
CA VAL A 50 -12.46 15.41 4.04
C VAL A 50 -11.71 15.70 2.74
N TRP A 51 -12.18 15.18 1.60
CA TRP A 51 -11.57 15.39 0.29
C TRP A 51 -12.49 14.95 -0.85
N LYS A 52 -12.11 15.28 -2.10
CA LYS A 52 -12.94 15.08 -3.30
C LYS A 52 -12.93 13.65 -3.87
N HIS A 53 -12.03 12.78 -3.41
CA HIS A 53 -11.84 11.44 -3.97
C HIS A 53 -12.52 10.36 -3.12
N ARG A 54 -12.66 9.15 -3.69
CA ARG A 54 -13.28 8.00 -3.02
C ARG A 54 -12.40 7.48 -1.88
N GLY A 55 -13.03 7.03 -0.80
CA GLY A 55 -12.36 6.43 0.35
C GLY A 55 -11.78 7.48 1.31
N TYR A 56 -11.04 7.01 2.31
CA TYR A 56 -10.28 7.91 3.20
C TYR A 56 -8.91 8.23 2.60
N PRO A 57 -8.41 9.48 2.66
CA PRO A 57 -7.10 9.82 2.13
C PRO A 57 -6.01 9.00 2.83
N ARG A 58 -5.13 8.37 2.05
CA ARG A 58 -4.04 7.52 2.56
C ARG A 58 -2.73 8.30 2.57
N PRO A 59 -1.91 8.24 3.64
CA PRO A 59 -0.61 8.86 3.62
C PRO A 59 0.31 8.06 2.70
N PRO A 60 1.20 8.72 1.93
CA PRO A 60 2.15 8.03 1.08
C PRO A 60 3.13 7.22 1.92
N GLN A 61 3.38 5.97 1.54
CA GLN A 61 4.39 5.12 2.15
C GLN A 61 5.58 4.98 1.22
N SER A 62 6.76 5.45 1.64
CA SER A 62 7.96 5.48 0.78
C SER A 62 8.33 4.12 0.21
N ALA A 63 8.21 3.04 0.98
CA ALA A 63 8.51 1.68 0.52
C ALA A 63 7.51 1.18 -0.55
N ALA A 64 6.22 1.49 -0.38
CA ALA A 64 5.19 1.12 -1.37
C ALA A 64 5.33 1.94 -2.66
N LEU A 65 5.68 3.23 -2.55
CA LEU A 65 6.00 4.08 -3.69
C LEU A 65 7.23 3.56 -4.43
N GLU A 66 8.30 3.18 -3.72
CA GLU A 66 9.47 2.57 -4.32
C GLU A 66 9.11 1.32 -5.14
N GLY A 67 8.30 0.42 -4.56
CA GLY A 67 7.77 -0.74 -5.27
C GLY A 67 7.01 -0.35 -6.54
N THR A 68 6.09 0.61 -6.42
CA THR A 68 5.30 1.12 -7.55
C THR A 68 6.20 1.66 -8.67
N VAL A 69 7.26 2.40 -8.33
CA VAL A 69 8.21 2.94 -9.32
C VAL A 69 8.94 1.82 -10.07
N VAL A 70 9.35 0.76 -9.36
CA VAL A 70 9.99 -0.41 -9.97
C VAL A 70 9.03 -1.12 -10.93
N HIS A 71 7.80 -1.43 -10.50
CA HIS A 71 6.79 -2.08 -11.36
C HIS A 71 6.48 -1.24 -12.60
N LEU A 72 6.21 0.06 -12.45
CA LEU A 72 5.96 0.96 -13.58
C LEU A 72 7.14 1.02 -14.56
N ALA A 73 8.38 1.00 -14.06
CA ALA A 73 9.57 0.97 -14.91
C ALA A 73 9.70 -0.36 -15.66
N LEU A 74 9.49 -1.49 -14.97
CA LEU A 74 9.52 -2.82 -15.58
C LEU A 74 8.43 -2.95 -16.66
N GLN A 75 7.19 -2.59 -16.33
CA GLN A 75 6.08 -2.58 -17.28
C GLN A 75 6.43 -1.79 -18.54
N LYS A 76 6.93 -0.55 -18.38
CA LYS A 76 7.25 0.34 -19.50
C LYS A 76 8.36 -0.22 -20.38
N ILE A 77 9.41 -0.78 -19.78
CA ILE A 77 10.55 -1.35 -20.52
C ILE A 77 10.13 -2.64 -21.22
N THR A 78 9.55 -3.59 -20.50
CA THR A 78 9.15 -4.88 -21.07
C THR A 78 8.12 -4.71 -22.18
N LYS A 79 7.16 -3.79 -22.03
CA LYS A 79 6.20 -3.47 -23.10
C LYS A 79 6.90 -2.99 -24.37
N ALA A 80 7.83 -2.05 -24.25
CA ALA A 80 8.56 -1.51 -25.40
C ALA A 80 9.43 -2.58 -26.09
N LEU A 81 10.08 -3.46 -25.31
CA LEU A 81 10.87 -4.56 -25.86
C LEU A 81 10.02 -5.54 -26.66
N VAL A 82 8.83 -5.88 -26.15
CA VAL A 82 7.88 -6.76 -26.85
C VAL A 82 7.36 -6.10 -28.13
N GLU A 83 7.04 -4.80 -28.10
CA GLU A 83 6.57 -4.05 -29.26
C GLU A 83 7.64 -3.95 -30.36
N CYS A 84 8.91 -3.88 -29.98
CA CYS A 84 10.05 -3.91 -30.91
C CYS A 84 10.47 -5.33 -31.33
N GLY A 85 9.81 -6.37 -30.84
CA GLY A 85 10.13 -7.77 -31.15
C GLY A 85 11.49 -8.24 -30.61
N CYS A 86 12.01 -7.60 -29.56
CA CYS A 86 13.28 -7.95 -28.96
C CYS A 86 13.16 -9.28 -28.20
N THR A 87 14.02 -10.25 -28.54
CA THR A 87 14.08 -11.56 -27.87
C THR A 87 15.07 -11.60 -26.71
N SER A 88 16.02 -10.67 -26.68
CA SER A 88 17.02 -10.57 -25.63
C SER A 88 17.41 -9.12 -25.33
N LEU A 89 17.83 -8.87 -24.09
CA LEU A 89 18.32 -7.56 -23.65
C LEU A 89 19.72 -7.22 -24.14
N VAL A 90 20.47 -8.20 -24.65
CA VAL A 90 21.79 -7.96 -25.25
C VAL A 90 21.70 -7.64 -26.74
N ASP A 91 20.52 -7.77 -27.34
CA ASP A 91 20.31 -7.50 -28.75
C ASP A 91 20.47 -5.99 -29.03
N GLU A 92 21.06 -5.66 -30.19
CA GLU A 92 21.24 -4.27 -30.60
C GLU A 92 19.91 -3.51 -30.65
N SER A 93 18.83 -4.18 -31.06
CA SER A 93 17.48 -3.63 -31.05
C SER A 93 17.02 -3.24 -29.64
N ALA A 94 17.26 -4.07 -28.63
CA ALA A 94 16.91 -3.77 -27.25
C ALA A 94 17.68 -2.56 -26.70
N ILE A 95 18.97 -2.45 -27.06
CA ILE A 95 19.79 -1.29 -26.70
C ILE A 95 19.25 -0.01 -27.37
N CYS A 96 18.88 -0.08 -28.65
CA CYS A 96 18.26 1.02 -29.37
C CYS A 96 16.92 1.44 -28.76
N THR A 97 16.02 0.49 -28.48
CA THR A 97 14.73 0.76 -27.80
C THR A 97 14.94 1.44 -26.45
N LEU A 98 15.89 0.96 -25.64
CA LEU A 98 16.19 1.59 -24.34
C LEU A 98 16.75 3.01 -24.50
N ARG A 99 17.57 3.28 -25.53
CA ARG A 99 18.07 4.63 -25.84
C ARG A 99 16.94 5.56 -26.28
N GLU A 100 16.02 5.10 -27.12
CA GLU A 100 14.85 5.87 -27.56
C GLU A 100 13.93 6.23 -26.39
N LEU A 101 13.82 5.37 -25.38
CA LEU A 101 13.09 5.66 -24.14
C LEU A 101 13.83 6.62 -23.19
N GLY A 102 15.04 7.07 -23.54
CA GLY A 102 15.88 7.95 -22.73
C GLY A 102 16.72 7.22 -21.66
N GLY A 103 16.76 5.89 -21.71
CA GLY A 103 17.49 5.03 -20.78
C GLY A 103 16.82 4.86 -19.41
N TYR A 104 17.36 3.95 -18.61
CA TYR A 104 16.80 3.56 -17.30
C TYR A 104 16.51 4.73 -16.37
N THR A 105 17.43 5.69 -16.27
CA THR A 105 17.29 6.83 -15.36
C THR A 105 16.10 7.71 -15.73
N ALA A 106 15.90 7.99 -17.02
CA ALA A 106 14.77 8.80 -17.48
C ALA A 106 13.44 8.08 -17.24
N ILE A 107 13.41 6.76 -17.51
CA ILE A 107 12.24 5.91 -17.26
C ILE A 107 11.87 5.93 -15.78
N ILE A 108 12.83 5.67 -14.88
CA ILE A 108 12.60 5.62 -13.42
C ILE A 108 12.11 6.97 -12.90
N ARG A 109 12.71 8.08 -13.34
CA ARG A 109 12.22 9.43 -12.98
C ARG A 109 10.79 9.66 -13.46
N SER A 110 10.46 9.25 -14.69
CA SER A 110 9.09 9.35 -15.21
C SER A 110 8.09 8.48 -14.43
N SER A 111 8.51 7.28 -14.01
CA SER A 111 7.72 6.37 -13.17
C SER A 111 7.52 6.93 -11.76
N LEU A 112 8.54 7.59 -11.20
CA LEU A 112 8.47 8.29 -9.91
C LEU A 112 7.44 9.42 -9.96
N GLU A 113 7.52 10.30 -10.96
CA GLU A 113 6.53 11.37 -11.09
C GLU A 113 5.12 10.81 -11.34
N ARG A 114 4.98 9.75 -12.14
CA ARG A 114 3.69 9.06 -12.32
C ARG A 114 3.14 8.49 -11.01
N ALA A 115 3.99 7.86 -10.19
CA ALA A 115 3.59 7.32 -8.90
C ALA A 115 3.15 8.42 -7.93
N LEU A 116 3.87 9.54 -7.88
CA LEU A 116 3.54 10.67 -7.02
C LEU A 116 2.24 11.37 -7.43
N ARG A 117 1.94 11.48 -8.73
CA ARG A 117 0.66 12.06 -9.23
C ARG A 117 -0.58 11.36 -8.70
N SER A 118 -0.49 10.08 -8.31
CA SER A 118 -1.62 9.38 -7.67
C SER A 118 -2.05 9.98 -6.33
N TYR A 119 -1.21 10.84 -5.74
CA TYR A 119 -1.47 11.58 -4.51
C TYR A 119 -1.84 13.06 -4.78
N ASP A 120 -2.02 13.47 -6.04
CA ASP A 120 -2.46 14.83 -6.35
C ASP A 120 -3.81 15.10 -5.69
N GLY A 121 -3.90 16.21 -4.96
CA GLY A 121 -5.11 16.56 -4.20
C GLY A 121 -5.35 15.70 -2.95
N ASN A 122 -4.49 14.73 -2.63
CA ASN A 122 -4.56 13.99 -1.37
C ASN A 122 -4.02 14.89 -0.24
N PRO A 123 -4.89 15.32 0.67
CA PRO A 123 -4.53 16.38 1.58
C PRO A 123 -3.62 15.85 2.72
N ARG A 124 -3.60 14.53 2.98
CA ARG A 124 -2.65 13.86 3.91
C ARG A 124 -1.28 13.63 3.28
N ALA A 125 -1.18 13.63 1.97
CA ALA A 125 0.09 13.48 1.26
C ALA A 125 0.82 14.81 1.11
N ALA A 126 0.08 15.91 0.90
CA ALA A 126 0.63 17.23 0.58
C ALA A 126 1.80 17.69 1.50
N PRO A 127 1.74 17.54 2.84
CA PRO A 127 2.83 18.02 3.71
C PRO A 127 4.13 17.23 3.57
N VAL A 128 4.07 15.98 3.11
CA VAL A 128 5.22 15.05 3.09
C VAL A 128 5.71 14.71 1.68
N LEU A 129 4.91 15.01 0.65
CA LEU A 129 5.15 14.55 -0.71
C LEU A 129 6.46 15.06 -1.29
N ASP A 130 6.81 16.32 -1.04
CA ASP A 130 8.08 16.90 -1.49
C ASP A 130 9.28 16.23 -0.83
N GLY A 131 9.21 15.96 0.48
CA GLY A 131 10.26 15.23 1.20
C GLY A 131 10.47 13.83 0.63
N ILE A 132 9.37 13.12 0.37
CA ILE A 132 9.38 11.79 -0.26
C ILE A 132 9.95 11.86 -1.68
N ARG A 133 9.59 12.89 -2.48
CA ARG A 133 10.14 13.10 -3.82
C ARG A 133 11.65 13.21 -3.78
N HIS A 134 12.20 14.07 -2.91
CA HIS A 134 13.65 14.24 -2.78
C HIS A 134 14.33 12.94 -2.32
N GLN A 135 13.75 12.25 -1.34
CA GLN A 135 14.29 10.97 -0.84
C GLN A 135 14.34 9.90 -1.94
N LEU A 136 13.27 9.73 -2.70
CA LEU A 136 13.22 8.75 -3.79
C LEU A 136 14.07 9.16 -4.98
N ALA A 137 14.15 10.45 -5.30
CA ALA A 137 15.02 10.99 -6.35
C ALA A 137 16.50 10.72 -6.04
N ALA A 138 16.92 10.85 -4.77
CA ALA A 138 18.26 10.50 -4.33
C ALA A 138 18.56 9.00 -4.49
N ARG A 139 17.53 8.14 -4.45
CA ARG A 139 17.63 6.67 -4.57
C ARG A 139 17.47 6.13 -6.00
N VAL A 140 17.43 7.00 -7.01
CA VAL A 140 17.33 6.59 -8.42
C VAL A 140 18.47 5.65 -8.85
N PRO A 141 19.74 5.82 -8.43
CA PRO A 141 20.81 4.87 -8.78
C PRO A 141 20.54 3.44 -8.30
N GLU A 142 20.04 3.27 -7.08
CA GLU A 142 19.69 1.97 -6.48
C GLU A 142 18.48 1.36 -7.20
N LEU A 143 17.45 2.17 -7.48
CA LEU A 143 16.28 1.74 -8.24
C LEU A 143 16.66 1.27 -9.65
N ARG A 144 17.63 1.93 -10.28
CA ARG A 144 18.17 1.51 -11.58
C ARG A 144 18.79 0.13 -11.51
N SER A 145 19.71 -0.10 -10.57
CA SER A 145 20.34 -1.40 -10.39
C SER A 145 19.30 -2.49 -10.13
N ARG A 146 18.24 -2.18 -9.38
CA ARG A 146 17.13 -3.09 -9.10
C ARG A 146 16.32 -3.43 -10.35
N VAL A 147 15.90 -2.44 -11.13
CA VAL A 147 15.18 -2.66 -12.40
C VAL A 147 16.02 -3.48 -13.38
N GLN A 148 17.33 -3.18 -13.50
CA GLN A 148 18.23 -3.93 -14.36
C GLN A 148 18.35 -5.42 -13.95
N ARG A 149 18.43 -5.72 -12.64
CA ARG A 149 18.46 -7.09 -12.12
C ARG A 149 17.18 -7.87 -12.41
N PHE A 150 16.03 -7.21 -12.40
CA PHE A 150 14.77 -7.86 -12.78
C PHE A 150 14.75 -8.15 -14.29
N LEU A 151 15.08 -7.14 -15.09
CA LEU A 151 15.06 -7.28 -16.54
C LEU A 151 16.02 -8.35 -17.04
N SER A 152 17.22 -8.47 -16.46
CA SER A 152 18.21 -9.49 -16.87
C SER A 152 17.72 -10.94 -16.74
N ARG A 153 16.58 -11.17 -16.07
CA ARG A 153 15.94 -12.49 -15.91
C ARG A 153 14.71 -12.67 -16.80
N ILE A 154 14.28 -11.63 -17.52
CA ILE A 154 13.15 -11.67 -18.44
C ILE A 154 13.66 -12.02 -19.84
N HIS A 155 12.98 -12.97 -20.48
CA HIS A 155 13.18 -13.34 -21.87
C HIS A 155 11.88 -13.03 -22.62
N PRO A 156 11.76 -11.85 -23.24
CA PRO A 156 10.52 -11.46 -23.90
C PRO A 156 10.27 -12.35 -25.13
N GLU A 157 9.04 -12.84 -25.28
CA GLU A 157 8.60 -13.52 -26.49
C GLU A 157 7.95 -12.52 -27.44
N SER A 158 8.44 -12.50 -28.69
CA SER A 158 7.91 -11.60 -29.72
C SER A 158 6.48 -11.98 -30.10
N ARG A 159 5.65 -10.96 -30.38
CA ARG A 159 4.27 -11.17 -30.83
C ARG A 159 4.26 -11.61 -32.29
N VAL A 160 3.88 -12.86 -32.53
CA VAL A 160 3.59 -13.32 -33.91
C VAL A 160 2.21 -12.79 -34.29
N ALA A 161 2.17 -11.64 -34.98
CA ALA A 161 0.92 -11.12 -35.52
C ALA A 161 0.37 -12.09 -36.57
N ARG A 162 -0.86 -12.57 -36.40
CA ARG A 162 -1.60 -13.22 -37.49
C ARG A 162 -1.90 -12.18 -38.58
N PRO A 163 -1.58 -12.42 -39.86
CA PRO A 163 -1.99 -11.53 -40.94
C PRO A 163 -3.53 -11.49 -40.99
N GLY A 164 -4.12 -10.30 -40.79
CA GLY A 164 -5.57 -10.08 -40.88
C GLY A 164 -6.27 -9.61 -39.61
N CYS A 165 -5.57 -9.46 -38.47
CA CYS A 165 -6.17 -8.90 -37.26
C CYS A 165 -5.85 -7.39 -37.17
N PRO A 166 -6.86 -6.49 -37.08
CA PRO A 166 -6.63 -5.05 -37.06
C PRO A 166 -5.86 -4.63 -35.82
N THR A 167 -4.70 -4.00 -36.00
CA THR A 167 -3.80 -3.49 -34.95
C THR A 167 -4.23 -2.12 -34.40
N THR A 168 -5.52 -1.79 -34.47
CA THR A 168 -6.05 -0.50 -33.99
C THR A 168 -7.40 -0.69 -33.33
N HIS A 169 -7.41 -0.71 -32.00
CA HIS A 169 -8.59 -0.28 -31.25
C HIS A 169 -8.15 0.62 -30.09
N PRO A 170 -8.43 1.93 -30.18
CA PRO A 170 -8.51 2.80 -29.01
C PRO A 170 -9.81 2.51 -28.26
N GLU A 171 -9.71 2.48 -26.92
CA GLU A 171 -10.79 2.66 -25.93
C GLU A 171 -11.93 1.61 -25.88
N ALA A 172 -11.84 0.76 -24.84
CA ALA A 172 -12.91 0.04 -24.11
C ALA A 172 -14.10 -0.59 -24.89
N GLU A 173 -14.19 -1.92 -24.88
CA GLU A 173 -15.39 -2.67 -24.41
C GLU A 173 -15.25 -4.21 -24.51
N PHE A 174 -14.32 -4.74 -25.30
CA PHE A 174 -14.25 -6.19 -25.53
C PHE A 174 -12.89 -6.79 -25.16
N ARG A 175 -12.93 -7.80 -24.28
CA ARG A 175 -11.80 -8.67 -23.95
C ARG A 175 -11.78 -9.83 -24.95
N TYR A 176 -10.61 -10.11 -25.53
CA TYR A 176 -10.44 -11.17 -26.55
C TYR A 176 -9.27 -12.08 -26.20
N GLU A 177 -9.27 -13.28 -26.77
CA GLU A 177 -8.23 -14.30 -26.56
C GLU A 177 -6.82 -13.72 -26.77
N LEU A 178 -5.96 -13.90 -25.77
CA LEU A 178 -4.58 -13.44 -25.84
C LEU A 178 -3.80 -14.25 -26.86
N GLN A 179 -3.14 -13.54 -27.78
CA GLN A 179 -2.22 -14.14 -28.75
C GLN A 179 -0.89 -14.51 -28.09
N HIS A 180 -0.11 -15.37 -28.76
CA HIS A 180 1.25 -15.70 -28.32
C HIS A 180 2.15 -14.44 -28.22
N GLY A 181 3.07 -14.47 -27.27
CA GLY A 181 3.99 -13.39 -26.91
C GLY A 181 3.95 -13.07 -25.42
N SER A 182 4.72 -12.07 -25.01
CA SER A 182 4.70 -11.53 -23.64
C SER A 182 3.70 -10.37 -23.48
N HIS A 183 3.00 -10.35 -22.35
CA HIS A 183 1.97 -9.36 -22.00
C HIS A 183 2.18 -8.85 -20.58
N THR A 184 2.20 -7.54 -20.39
CA THR A 184 2.40 -6.91 -19.07
C THR A 184 1.08 -6.39 -18.49
N GLU A 185 0.95 -6.42 -17.16
CA GLU A 185 -0.25 -5.98 -16.41
C GLU A 185 -1.55 -6.61 -16.96
N VAL A 186 -1.58 -7.94 -17.08
CA VAL A 186 -2.74 -8.65 -17.62
C VAL A 186 -3.80 -8.78 -16.54
N GLU A 187 -4.93 -8.12 -16.75
CA GLU A 187 -6.10 -8.24 -15.88
C GLU A 187 -6.84 -9.55 -16.15
N LEU A 188 -6.69 -10.53 -15.28
CA LEU A 188 -7.35 -11.82 -15.30
C LEU A 188 -8.69 -11.75 -14.57
N GLN A 189 -9.75 -12.28 -15.16
CA GLN A 189 -11.09 -12.28 -14.58
C GLN A 189 -11.68 -13.69 -14.52
N ALA A 190 -12.27 -14.03 -13.38
CA ALA A 190 -13.10 -15.22 -13.21
C ALA A 190 -14.49 -14.78 -12.75
N SER A 191 -15.36 -14.44 -13.71
CA SER A 191 -16.68 -13.86 -13.45
C SER A 191 -17.58 -14.74 -12.59
N GLU A 192 -17.50 -16.07 -12.74
CA GLU A 192 -18.25 -17.03 -11.90
C GLU A 192 -17.79 -17.05 -10.45
N LEU A 193 -16.55 -16.62 -10.17
CA LEU A 193 -16.03 -16.44 -8.83
C LEU A 193 -16.30 -15.03 -8.30
N GLY A 194 -16.52 -14.05 -9.19
CA GLY A 194 -16.47 -12.64 -8.83
C GLY A 194 -15.07 -12.19 -8.44
N TRP A 195 -14.04 -12.78 -9.05
CA TRP A 195 -12.63 -12.46 -8.76
C TRP A 195 -11.90 -11.86 -9.95
N LEU A 196 -11.03 -10.89 -9.65
CA LEU A 196 -10.07 -10.33 -10.59
C LEU A 196 -8.66 -10.30 -9.99
N GLY A 197 -7.66 -10.25 -10.86
CA GLY A 197 -6.26 -10.09 -10.49
C GLY A 197 -5.48 -9.49 -11.65
N VAL A 198 -4.34 -8.87 -11.35
CA VAL A 198 -3.46 -8.33 -12.38
C VAL A 198 -2.13 -9.07 -12.29
N ALA A 199 -1.82 -9.85 -13.33
CA ALA A 199 -0.54 -10.53 -13.45
C ALA A 199 0.50 -9.56 -14.05
N ASP A 200 1.63 -9.38 -13.38
CA ASP A 200 2.65 -8.42 -13.85
C ASP A 200 3.20 -8.77 -15.24
N LEU A 201 3.49 -10.05 -15.48
CA LEU A 201 3.95 -10.56 -16.76
C LEU A 201 3.38 -11.95 -17.05
N LEU A 202 2.76 -12.09 -18.21
CA LEU A 202 2.25 -13.35 -18.74
C LEU A 202 2.88 -13.61 -20.11
N THR A 203 3.56 -14.74 -20.27
CA THR A 203 4.26 -15.12 -21.50
C THR A 203 3.61 -16.37 -22.08
N LEU A 204 3.15 -16.27 -23.33
CA LEU A 204 2.46 -17.34 -24.05
C LEU A 204 3.22 -17.77 -25.30
N SER A 205 3.38 -19.07 -25.46
CA SER A 205 3.81 -19.72 -26.70
C SER A 205 2.83 -20.85 -27.05
N PRO A 206 2.94 -21.49 -28.23
CA PRO A 206 2.08 -22.63 -28.58
C PRO A 206 2.09 -23.77 -27.55
N THR A 207 3.19 -23.94 -26.81
CA THR A 207 3.39 -25.06 -25.87
C THR A 207 3.72 -24.62 -24.46
N TRP A 208 3.91 -23.31 -24.22
CA TRP A 208 4.30 -22.77 -22.92
C TRP A 208 3.46 -21.59 -22.44
N CYS A 209 3.13 -21.55 -21.15
CA CYS A 209 2.44 -20.46 -20.48
C CYS A 209 3.12 -20.16 -19.14
N GLU A 210 3.79 -19.02 -19.03
CA GLU A 210 4.43 -18.57 -17.78
C GLU A 210 3.68 -17.38 -17.20
N ILE A 211 3.38 -17.44 -15.89
CA ILE A 211 2.91 -16.29 -15.12
C ILE A 211 4.02 -15.89 -14.15
N ARG A 212 4.43 -14.63 -14.21
CA ARG A 212 5.47 -14.05 -13.37
C ARG A 212 4.94 -12.83 -12.62
N ASP A 213 5.27 -12.76 -11.34
CA ASP A 213 4.94 -11.67 -10.43
C ASP A 213 6.22 -11.16 -9.75
N PHE A 214 6.42 -9.85 -9.76
CA PHE A 214 7.59 -9.18 -9.21
C PHE A 214 7.29 -8.72 -7.78
N LYS A 215 8.26 -8.91 -6.88
CA LYS A 215 8.15 -8.53 -5.48
C LYS A 215 9.35 -7.72 -5.05
N THR A 216 9.07 -6.57 -4.45
CA THR A 216 10.10 -5.67 -3.91
C THR A 216 10.39 -5.89 -2.42
N GLY A 217 9.71 -6.84 -1.78
CA GLY A 217 9.89 -7.20 -0.37
C GLY A 217 10.62 -8.53 -0.18
N THR A 218 10.65 -9.00 1.07
CA THR A 218 11.13 -10.35 1.39
C THR A 218 10.15 -11.42 0.93
N PRO A 219 10.61 -12.66 0.64
CA PRO A 219 9.72 -13.76 0.33
C PRO A 219 8.70 -14.06 1.44
N LYS A 220 7.46 -14.33 1.03
CA LYS A 220 6.34 -14.70 1.91
C LYS A 220 5.50 -15.80 1.27
N GLU A 221 4.89 -16.66 2.09
CA GLU A 221 3.98 -17.70 1.60
C GLU A 221 2.73 -17.12 0.92
N GLU A 222 2.26 -15.96 1.40
CA GLU A 222 1.18 -15.19 0.77
C GLU A 222 1.45 -14.87 -0.70
N HIS A 223 2.72 -14.61 -1.08
CA HIS A 223 3.07 -14.36 -2.48
C HIS A 223 2.87 -15.60 -3.35
N LYS A 224 3.14 -16.81 -2.81
CA LYS A 224 2.91 -18.06 -3.53
C LYS A 224 1.41 -18.31 -3.70
N PHE A 225 0.62 -18.02 -2.68
CA PHE A 225 -0.83 -18.12 -2.76
C PHE A 225 -1.42 -17.14 -3.79
N GLN A 226 -0.94 -15.89 -3.81
CA GLN A 226 -1.32 -14.90 -4.82
C GLN A 226 -1.04 -15.40 -6.24
N LEU A 227 0.16 -15.94 -6.49
CA LEU A 227 0.53 -16.41 -7.81
C LEU A 227 -0.27 -17.65 -8.26
N ARG A 228 -0.60 -18.55 -7.32
CA ARG A 228 -1.54 -19.67 -7.59
C ARG A 228 -2.96 -19.17 -7.87
N THR A 229 -3.38 -18.09 -7.21
CA THR A 229 -4.65 -17.42 -7.49
C THR A 229 -4.66 -16.90 -8.93
N TYR A 230 -3.58 -16.27 -9.40
CA TYR A 230 -3.47 -15.85 -10.80
C TYR A 230 -3.53 -17.04 -11.78
N ALA A 231 -2.92 -18.17 -11.45
CA ALA A 231 -3.04 -19.38 -12.26
C ALA A 231 -4.49 -19.89 -12.36
N LEU A 232 -5.26 -19.81 -11.26
CA LEU A 232 -6.68 -20.14 -11.26
C LEU A 232 -7.48 -19.14 -12.11
N LEU A 233 -7.27 -17.84 -11.92
CA LEU A 233 -7.98 -16.81 -12.70
C LEU A 233 -7.70 -16.99 -14.20
N TRP A 234 -6.44 -17.20 -14.58
CA TRP A 234 -6.07 -17.52 -15.97
C TRP A 234 -6.82 -18.75 -16.50
N ALA A 235 -6.90 -19.83 -15.73
CA ALA A 235 -7.60 -21.06 -16.12
C ALA A 235 -9.14 -20.95 -16.14
N ARG A 236 -9.70 -19.82 -15.68
CA ARG A 236 -11.15 -19.55 -15.62
C ARG A 236 -11.57 -18.35 -16.46
N ASP A 237 -10.62 -17.63 -17.02
CA ASP A 237 -10.86 -16.45 -17.85
C ASP A 237 -11.39 -16.85 -19.23
N ARG A 238 -12.69 -16.67 -19.43
CA ARG A 238 -13.37 -17.07 -20.67
C ARG A 238 -13.09 -16.15 -21.85
N ASP A 239 -12.57 -14.95 -21.59
CA ASP A 239 -12.31 -13.97 -22.63
C ASP A 239 -10.86 -14.07 -23.10
N LEU A 240 -9.90 -14.02 -22.18
CA LEU A 240 -8.47 -14.04 -22.49
C LEU A 240 -7.94 -15.45 -22.75
N ASN A 241 -8.60 -16.47 -22.18
CA ASN A 241 -8.20 -17.87 -22.28
C ASN A 241 -9.43 -18.79 -22.46
N PRO A 242 -10.18 -18.66 -23.57
CA PRO A 242 -11.42 -19.42 -23.79
C PRO A 242 -11.21 -20.94 -23.81
N SER A 243 -9.98 -21.39 -24.13
CA SER A 243 -9.63 -22.82 -24.10
C SER A 243 -9.44 -23.40 -22.69
N GLY A 244 -9.39 -22.55 -21.65
CA GLY A 244 -9.13 -22.98 -20.27
C GLY A 244 -7.71 -23.55 -20.08
N ARG A 245 -6.74 -23.09 -20.88
CA ARG A 245 -5.36 -23.54 -20.82
C ARG A 245 -4.76 -23.30 -19.42
N LEU A 246 -4.05 -24.30 -18.89
CA LEU A 246 -3.35 -24.16 -17.62
C LEU A 246 -2.00 -23.45 -17.80
N ALA A 247 -1.56 -22.74 -16.76
CA ALA A 247 -0.18 -22.24 -16.71
C ALA A 247 0.79 -23.42 -16.61
N ASP A 248 1.93 -23.33 -17.29
CA ASP A 248 2.99 -24.34 -17.30
C ASP A 248 4.11 -24.00 -16.31
N LYS A 249 4.26 -22.70 -15.94
CA LYS A 249 5.21 -22.22 -14.94
C LYS A 249 4.73 -20.99 -14.20
N LEU A 250 5.04 -20.94 -12.91
CA LEU A 250 4.77 -19.81 -12.02
C LEU A 250 6.08 -19.34 -11.39
N VAL A 251 6.43 -18.06 -11.57
CA VAL A 251 7.66 -17.48 -11.04
C VAL A 251 7.38 -16.24 -10.17
N LEU A 252 7.92 -16.25 -8.95
CA LEU A 252 8.05 -15.05 -8.13
C LEU A 252 9.45 -14.48 -8.28
N SER A 253 9.57 -13.27 -8.79
CA SER A 253 10.85 -12.57 -8.93
C SER A 253 11.06 -11.61 -7.77
N TYR A 254 12.09 -11.87 -6.96
CA TYR A 254 12.61 -10.98 -5.93
C TYR A 254 13.90 -10.30 -6.40
N ASP A 255 14.37 -9.31 -5.65
CA ASP A 255 15.59 -8.57 -5.95
C ASP A 255 16.81 -9.45 -6.28
N GLU A 256 17.06 -10.45 -5.44
CA GLU A 256 18.26 -11.29 -5.55
C GLU A 256 18.00 -12.66 -6.19
N SER A 257 16.75 -13.09 -6.30
CA SER A 257 16.44 -14.45 -6.75
C SER A 257 15.05 -14.58 -7.38
N ASP A 258 14.91 -15.61 -8.21
CA ASP A 258 13.61 -16.11 -8.65
C ASP A 258 13.25 -17.34 -7.82
N VAL A 259 11.98 -17.45 -7.46
CA VAL A 259 11.41 -18.60 -6.77
C VAL A 259 10.34 -19.19 -7.66
N GLU A 260 10.57 -20.42 -8.10
CA GLU A 260 9.57 -21.18 -8.84
C GLU A 260 8.50 -21.69 -7.88
N VAL A 261 7.23 -21.46 -8.22
CA VAL A 261 6.08 -21.91 -7.44
C VAL A 261 5.49 -23.14 -8.12
N PRO A 262 5.24 -24.24 -7.40
CA PRO A 262 4.60 -25.42 -7.98
C PRO A 262 3.28 -25.06 -8.64
N VAL A 263 3.16 -25.43 -9.91
CA VAL A 263 1.97 -25.20 -10.74
C VAL A 263 0.83 -26.09 -10.25
N PRO A 264 -0.36 -25.54 -9.95
CA PRO A 264 -1.50 -26.34 -9.54
C PRO A 264 -2.09 -27.10 -10.74
N GLY A 265 -2.17 -28.42 -10.64
CA GLY A 265 -2.93 -29.25 -11.58
C GLY A 265 -4.44 -29.03 -11.47
N ALA A 266 -5.23 -29.66 -12.35
CA ALA A 266 -6.68 -29.43 -12.42
C ALA A 266 -7.44 -29.73 -11.10
N SER A 267 -7.04 -30.76 -10.34
CA SER A 267 -7.63 -31.04 -9.02
C SER A 267 -7.28 -29.99 -7.98
N ALA A 268 -6.00 -29.59 -7.91
CA ALA A 268 -5.53 -28.55 -7.00
C ALA A 268 -6.18 -27.19 -7.30
N LEU A 269 -6.42 -26.87 -8.58
CA LEU A 269 -7.15 -25.66 -8.98
C LEU A 269 -8.60 -25.68 -8.51
N ARG A 270 -9.29 -26.83 -8.56
CA ARG A 270 -10.66 -26.94 -8.00
C ARG A 270 -10.65 -26.74 -6.49
N SER A 271 -9.71 -27.36 -5.77
CA SER A 271 -9.58 -27.15 -4.33
C SER A 271 -9.28 -25.70 -3.97
N LEU A 272 -8.41 -25.02 -4.73
CA LEU A 272 -8.12 -23.60 -4.54
C LEU A 272 -9.35 -22.73 -4.83
N GLU A 273 -10.14 -23.09 -5.85
CA GLU A 273 -11.40 -22.41 -6.18
C GLU A 273 -12.41 -22.52 -5.04
N ASP A 274 -12.57 -23.71 -4.45
CA ASP A 274 -13.44 -23.93 -3.30
C ASP A 274 -12.95 -23.17 -2.06
N GLU A 275 -11.63 -23.17 -1.81
CA GLU A 275 -11.01 -22.39 -0.73
C GLU A 275 -11.30 -20.89 -0.88
N LEU A 276 -11.12 -20.33 -2.09
CA LEU A 276 -11.40 -18.92 -2.35
C LEU A 276 -12.88 -18.57 -2.19
N LYS A 277 -13.79 -19.46 -2.59
CA LYS A 277 -15.24 -19.26 -2.37
C LYS A 277 -15.58 -19.22 -0.88
N GLU A 278 -15.06 -20.16 -0.10
CA GLU A 278 -15.28 -20.21 1.34
C GLU A 278 -14.74 -18.96 2.04
N ARG A 279 -13.48 -18.60 1.77
CA ARG A 279 -12.83 -17.42 2.35
C ARG A 279 -13.52 -16.12 1.94
N THR A 280 -13.94 -16.02 0.68
CA THR A 280 -14.73 -14.87 0.21
C THR A 280 -16.06 -14.77 0.94
N ALA A 281 -16.79 -15.88 1.08
CA ALA A 281 -18.07 -15.89 1.77
C ALA A 281 -17.93 -15.47 3.24
N ALA A 282 -16.90 -15.97 3.93
CA ALA A 282 -16.59 -15.59 5.31
C ALA A 282 -16.24 -14.09 5.42
N ALA A 283 -15.34 -13.59 4.56
CA ALA A 283 -14.95 -12.18 4.56
C ALA A 283 -16.13 -11.23 4.26
N LEU A 284 -17.02 -11.61 3.35
CA LEU A 284 -18.23 -10.85 3.04
C LEU A 284 -19.27 -10.94 4.17
N ALA A 285 -19.34 -12.04 4.91
CA ALA A 285 -20.19 -12.16 6.09
C ALA A 285 -19.73 -11.21 7.21
N ASP A 286 -18.43 -11.14 7.47
CA ASP A 286 -17.84 -10.21 8.44
C ASP A 286 -18.12 -8.74 8.08
N LEU A 287 -18.14 -8.42 6.78
CA LEU A 287 -18.42 -7.08 6.29
C LEU A 287 -19.89 -6.65 6.47
N ARG A 288 -20.82 -7.59 6.64
CA ARG A 288 -22.24 -7.29 6.87
C ARG A 288 -22.55 -6.80 8.28
N ALA A 289 -21.64 -6.95 9.23
CA ALA A 289 -21.80 -6.37 10.55
C ALA A 289 -21.81 -4.83 10.48
N ASP A 290 -22.66 -4.18 11.28
CA ASP A 290 -22.70 -2.72 11.37
C ASP A 290 -22.37 -2.24 12.81
N PRO A 291 -21.20 -1.62 13.03
CA PRO A 291 -20.11 -1.47 12.06
C PRO A 291 -19.28 -2.78 11.90
N PRO A 292 -18.53 -2.98 10.80
CA PRO A 292 -17.79 -4.22 10.56
C PRO A 292 -16.79 -4.55 11.67
N GLU A 293 -16.51 -5.83 11.93
CA GLU A 293 -15.66 -6.22 13.06
C GLU A 293 -14.26 -5.56 12.99
N ALA A 294 -13.80 -5.00 14.11
CA ALA A 294 -12.45 -4.50 14.26
C ALA A 294 -11.55 -5.58 14.88
N ARG A 295 -10.43 -5.89 14.23
CA ARG A 295 -9.44 -6.88 14.69
C ARG A 295 -8.09 -6.22 15.02
N PRO A 296 -8.01 -5.40 16.08
CA PRO A 296 -6.78 -4.68 16.40
C PRO A 296 -5.66 -5.63 16.84
N SER A 297 -4.49 -5.50 16.23
CA SER A 297 -3.27 -6.20 16.60
C SER A 297 -2.05 -5.33 16.24
N ALA A 298 -0.87 -5.64 16.76
CA ALA A 298 0.34 -4.87 16.40
C ALA A 298 0.60 -4.92 14.88
N GLU A 299 0.45 -6.10 14.28
CA GLU A 299 0.65 -6.33 12.85
C GLU A 299 -0.41 -5.59 12.02
N ASN A 300 -1.66 -5.64 12.46
CA ASN A 300 -2.77 -5.00 11.78
C ASN A 300 -2.73 -3.47 11.86
N CYS A 301 -2.43 -2.92 13.04
CA CYS A 301 -2.62 -1.51 13.31
C CYS A 301 -1.40 -0.66 12.95
N LYS A 302 -0.18 -1.21 12.97
CA LYS A 302 1.06 -0.46 12.71
C LYS A 302 1.06 0.30 11.38
N TYR A 303 0.50 -0.31 10.32
CA TYR A 303 0.42 0.28 8.98
C TYR A 303 -1.01 0.69 8.59
N CYS A 304 -1.97 0.65 9.52
CA CYS A 304 -3.35 1.02 9.27
C CYS A 304 -3.46 2.55 9.11
N ALA A 305 -3.82 2.99 7.90
CA ALA A 305 -3.97 4.40 7.54
C ALA A 305 -5.21 5.08 8.16
N VAL A 306 -6.14 4.30 8.72
CA VAL A 306 -7.43 4.77 9.27
C VAL A 306 -7.59 4.49 10.76
N ARG A 307 -6.50 4.12 11.45
CA ARG A 307 -6.55 3.71 12.87
C ARG A 307 -6.96 4.85 13.80
N HIS A 308 -6.72 6.11 13.42
CA HIS A 308 -7.21 7.27 14.16
C HIS A 308 -8.75 7.37 14.17
N LEU A 309 -9.45 6.72 13.23
CA LEU A 309 -10.92 6.64 13.18
C LEU A 309 -11.49 5.42 13.94
N CYS A 310 -10.66 4.44 14.29
CA CYS A 310 -11.09 3.16 14.83
C CYS A 310 -11.09 3.18 16.37
N GLU A 311 -12.27 3.22 17.00
CA GLU A 311 -12.37 3.30 18.47
C GLU A 311 -11.81 2.05 19.15
N GLU A 312 -12.06 0.88 18.59
CA GLU A 312 -11.58 -0.41 19.10
C GLU A 312 -10.05 -0.47 19.07
N TYR A 313 -9.39 0.19 18.12
CA TYR A 313 -7.93 0.36 18.14
C TYR A 313 -7.48 1.19 19.35
N TRP A 314 -8.15 2.29 19.66
CA TRP A 314 -7.77 3.13 20.82
C TRP A 314 -8.05 2.46 22.16
N GLN A 315 -9.11 1.65 22.25
CA GLN A 315 -9.39 0.81 23.41
C GLN A 315 -8.39 -0.35 23.54
N TRP A 316 -7.97 -0.95 22.43
CA TRP A 316 -6.95 -1.99 22.44
C TRP A 316 -5.57 -1.42 22.80
N ASN A 317 -5.20 -0.28 22.21
CA ASN A 317 -3.97 0.44 22.51
C ASN A 317 -3.93 0.86 23.99
N ALA A 318 -5.08 1.29 24.54
CA ALA A 318 -5.28 1.58 25.97
C ALA A 318 -4.84 0.42 26.90
N ARG A 319 -5.20 -0.81 26.50
CA ARG A 319 -5.05 -2.00 27.34
C ARG A 319 -3.67 -2.64 27.23
N ARG A 320 -2.85 -2.22 26.27
CA ARG A 320 -1.55 -2.82 25.95
C ARG A 320 -0.46 -2.44 26.97
N GLN A 321 -0.81 -2.33 28.25
CA GLN A 321 0.10 -2.01 29.35
C GLN A 321 1.24 -3.05 29.42
N GLY A 322 2.49 -2.58 29.38
CA GLY A 322 3.58 -3.30 30.03
C GLY A 322 4.16 -4.49 29.29
N GLU A 323 4.27 -4.47 27.95
CA GLU A 323 5.38 -5.21 27.35
C GLU A 323 6.68 -4.52 27.77
N ASP A 324 7.44 -5.18 28.65
CA ASP A 324 8.70 -4.78 29.27
C ASP A 324 9.64 -4.02 28.31
N ARG A 325 9.48 -2.69 28.25
CA ARG A 325 10.19 -1.83 27.30
C ARG A 325 10.67 -0.59 28.02
N ASP A 326 11.99 -0.56 28.20
CA ASP A 326 12.75 0.51 28.83
C ASP A 326 12.37 1.90 28.26
N PRO A 327 11.63 2.73 29.03
CA PRO A 327 11.21 4.05 28.59
C PRO A 327 12.34 5.10 28.63
N SER A 328 13.56 4.73 29.05
CA SER A 328 14.74 5.61 28.98
C SER A 328 15.24 5.79 27.53
N LYS A 329 14.91 4.85 26.64
CA LYS A 329 15.16 4.96 25.20
C LYS A 329 13.91 5.54 24.55
N GLY A 330 14.01 6.78 24.08
CA GLY A 330 12.91 7.45 23.38
C GLY A 330 12.27 6.57 22.30
N ARG A 331 10.96 6.66 22.13
CA ARG A 331 10.18 5.72 21.30
C ARG A 331 9.04 6.38 20.55
N PHE A 332 8.62 5.80 19.43
CA PHE A 332 7.41 6.22 18.72
C PHE A 332 6.18 5.51 19.25
N ALA A 333 5.09 6.25 19.46
CA ALA A 333 3.80 5.70 19.87
C ALA A 333 2.63 6.59 19.43
N ASP A 334 1.42 6.06 19.56
CA ASP A 334 0.18 6.78 19.29
C ASP A 334 -0.47 7.18 20.62
N LEU A 335 -0.93 8.44 20.74
CA LEU A 335 -1.45 9.03 21.97
C LEU A 335 -2.82 9.67 21.77
N GLN A 336 -3.70 9.54 22.77
CA GLN A 336 -4.88 10.38 22.88
C GLN A 336 -4.72 11.30 24.09
N ILE A 337 -4.81 12.61 23.88
CA ILE A 337 -4.55 13.62 24.91
C ILE A 337 -5.65 14.68 24.93
N LYS A 338 -5.79 15.37 26.06
CA LYS A 338 -6.55 16.62 26.18
C LYS A 338 -5.59 17.74 26.55
N LEU A 339 -5.58 18.82 25.78
CA LEU A 339 -4.74 19.99 26.08
C LEU A 339 -5.33 20.76 27.27
N SER A 340 -4.46 21.22 28.17
CA SER A 340 -4.84 22.04 29.34
C SER A 340 -4.38 23.49 29.21
N GLY A 341 -3.26 23.76 28.54
CA GLY A 341 -2.72 25.10 28.41
C GLY A 341 -1.49 25.18 27.52
N GLN A 342 -1.10 26.39 27.15
CA GLN A 342 0.12 26.61 26.38
C GLN A 342 1.33 26.78 27.29
N HIS A 343 2.37 25.97 27.06
CA HIS A 343 3.65 26.00 27.77
C HIS A 343 4.72 26.61 26.87
N GLY A 344 4.62 27.93 26.63
CA GLY A 344 5.51 28.65 25.72
C GLY A 344 5.17 28.48 24.22
N PRO A 345 6.00 29.04 23.31
CA PRO A 345 5.60 29.23 21.91
C PRO A 345 5.34 27.94 21.10
N SER A 346 6.00 26.84 21.47
CA SER A 346 5.96 25.56 20.73
C SER A 346 5.72 24.35 21.64
N SER A 347 5.25 24.58 22.88
CA SER A 347 4.89 23.49 23.77
C SER A 347 3.53 23.71 24.43
N TRP A 348 2.88 22.61 24.79
CA TRP A 348 1.52 22.57 25.33
C TRP A 348 1.46 21.57 26.47
N ASP A 349 0.85 21.98 27.57
CA ASP A 349 0.51 21.10 28.68
C ASP A 349 -0.78 20.35 28.35
N GLY A 350 -0.89 19.12 28.84
CA GLY A 350 -2.10 18.33 28.71
C GLY A 350 -2.12 17.13 29.63
N VAL A 351 -3.16 16.32 29.44
CA VAL A 351 -3.36 15.04 30.15
C VAL A 351 -3.58 13.92 29.16
N VAL A 352 -2.99 12.76 29.45
CA VAL A 352 -3.20 11.53 28.66
C VAL A 352 -4.60 10.99 28.92
N GLN A 353 -5.44 10.86 27.89
CA GLN A 353 -6.80 10.33 28.00
C GLN A 353 -6.88 8.82 27.79
N SER A 354 -6.13 8.28 26.82
CA SER A 354 -6.06 6.84 26.58
C SER A 354 -4.64 6.34 26.90
N PRO A 355 -4.50 5.31 27.75
CA PRO A 355 -3.20 4.80 28.11
C PRO A 355 -2.55 4.08 26.92
N SER A 356 -1.62 4.73 26.22
CA SER A 356 -0.46 3.95 25.72
C SER A 356 0.32 3.43 26.94
N ASP A 357 1.59 3.01 26.86
CA ASP A 357 2.36 2.61 28.07
C ASP A 357 2.56 3.71 29.15
N LEU A 358 1.75 4.77 29.10
CA LEU A 358 1.63 5.89 30.00
C LEU A 358 0.35 5.74 30.85
N LYS A 359 0.42 6.07 32.14
CA LYS A 359 -0.77 6.06 33.01
C LYS A 359 -1.79 7.08 32.51
N ALA A 360 -3.03 6.64 32.28
CA ALA A 360 -4.15 7.54 32.01
C ALA A 360 -4.27 8.61 33.12
N GLY A 361 -4.52 9.85 32.72
CA GLY A 361 -4.51 11.01 33.62
C GLY A 361 -3.12 11.54 33.98
N GLY A 362 -2.04 10.96 33.46
CA GLY A 362 -0.68 11.47 33.64
C GLY A 362 -0.45 12.80 32.90
N PRO A 363 0.35 13.73 33.46
CA PRO A 363 0.71 14.98 32.79
C PRO A 363 1.61 14.72 31.58
N ILE A 364 1.39 15.49 30.52
CA ILE A 364 2.18 15.43 29.28
C ILE A 364 2.55 16.84 28.82
N LEU A 365 3.80 16.99 28.37
CA LEU A 365 4.30 18.16 27.65
C LEU A 365 4.42 17.80 26.16
N LEU A 366 3.50 18.32 25.35
CA LEU A 366 3.54 18.18 23.89
C LEU A 366 4.43 19.27 23.30
N ARG A 367 5.45 18.90 22.52
CA ARG A 367 6.32 19.80 21.77
C ARG A 367 6.01 19.71 20.27
N THR A 368 5.59 20.83 19.68
CA THR A 368 5.29 20.93 18.24
C THR A 368 6.53 21.24 17.39
N LEU A 369 7.69 21.49 18.01
CA LEU A 369 8.91 21.96 17.36
C LEU A 369 8.63 23.20 16.49
N ASN A 370 8.98 23.16 15.20
CA ASN A 370 8.74 24.23 14.24
C ASN A 370 7.40 24.09 13.51
N LEU A 371 6.57 23.10 13.87
CA LEU A 371 5.25 22.92 13.29
C LEU A 371 4.27 23.89 13.94
N ARG A 372 3.55 24.65 13.11
CA ARG A 372 2.53 25.59 13.53
C ARG A 372 1.16 24.95 13.38
N PHE A 373 0.57 24.59 14.51
CA PHE A 373 -0.80 24.08 14.62
C PHE A 373 -1.65 25.10 15.38
N ASP A 374 -2.92 25.22 15.00
CA ASP A 374 -3.90 26.04 15.72
C ASP A 374 -4.46 25.25 16.91
N LEU A 375 -3.64 25.16 17.96
CA LEU A 375 -3.97 24.44 19.18
C LEU A 375 -4.61 25.38 20.20
N HIS A 376 -5.57 24.85 20.95
CA HIS A 376 -6.29 25.56 22.01
C HIS A 376 -6.46 24.67 23.23
N PRO A 377 -6.57 25.25 24.44
CA PRO A 377 -6.98 24.51 25.63
C PRO A 377 -8.29 23.75 25.39
N ASP A 378 -8.46 22.66 26.14
CA ASP A 378 -9.59 21.74 26.08
C ASP A 378 -9.75 20.89 24.81
N GLN A 379 -8.96 21.14 23.76
CA GLN A 379 -8.95 20.28 22.59
C GLN A 379 -8.52 18.85 22.93
N ARG A 380 -9.24 17.88 22.35
CA ARG A 380 -8.93 16.45 22.45
C ARG A 380 -8.26 16.00 21.17
N LEU A 381 -7.06 15.45 21.25
CA LEU A 381 -6.24 15.12 20.10
C LEU A 381 -5.88 13.63 20.09
N ARG A 382 -5.88 13.04 18.90
CA ARG A 382 -5.22 11.79 18.57
C ARG A 382 -3.94 12.10 17.80
N LEU A 383 -2.81 11.71 18.37
CA LEU A 383 -1.47 11.88 17.81
C LEU A 383 -1.00 10.51 17.31
N LEU A 384 -0.62 10.42 16.05
CA LEU A 384 0.00 9.22 15.49
C LEU A 384 1.50 9.40 15.35
N ASN A 385 2.29 8.37 15.65
CA ASN A 385 3.74 8.33 15.50
C ASN A 385 4.45 9.51 16.19
N VAL A 386 4.10 9.83 17.43
CA VAL A 386 4.78 10.86 18.23
C VAL A 386 5.96 10.25 18.98
N HIS A 387 7.07 10.99 19.08
CA HIS A 387 8.25 10.54 19.82
C HIS A 387 8.09 10.84 21.31
N ILE A 388 8.09 9.82 22.14
CA ILE A 388 7.92 9.88 23.59
C ILE A 388 9.27 9.72 24.28
N SER A 389 9.59 10.60 25.21
CA SER A 389 10.77 10.54 26.08
C SER A 389 10.42 10.95 27.51
N LYS A 390 11.12 10.38 28.50
CA LYS A 390 11.11 10.89 29.88
C LYS A 390 12.18 11.98 30.04
N PRO A 391 11.95 13.01 30.88
CA PRO A 391 13.00 13.93 31.28
C PRO A 391 14.16 13.16 31.94
N SER A 392 15.41 13.55 31.69
CA SER A 392 16.57 13.01 32.39
C SER A 392 16.47 13.31 33.89
N GLU A 393 16.94 12.39 34.72
CA GLU A 393 16.80 12.35 36.19
C GLU A 393 17.33 13.59 36.95
N GLU A 394 17.99 14.54 36.29
CA GLU A 394 18.51 15.78 36.90
C GLU A 394 17.43 16.80 37.26
N SER A 395 16.18 16.52 36.95
CA SER A 395 15.04 17.27 37.42
C SER A 395 13.92 16.30 37.80
N ILE A 396 13.59 16.14 39.07
CA ILE A 396 12.55 16.92 39.76
C ILE A 396 12.26 16.25 41.12
N GLU A 397 12.01 17.07 42.13
CA GLU A 397 11.34 16.77 43.41
C GLU A 397 9.85 16.34 43.24
N ASP A 398 9.42 15.93 42.04
CA ASP A 398 8.03 15.66 41.67
C ASP A 398 7.78 14.15 41.68
N GLU A 399 6.78 13.71 42.43
CA GLU A 399 6.37 12.30 42.47
C GLU A 399 5.91 11.74 41.11
N ARG A 400 5.66 12.61 40.11
CA ARG A 400 5.18 12.26 38.75
C ARG A 400 5.72 13.22 37.67
N PRO A 401 6.95 13.02 37.15
CA PRO A 401 7.49 13.87 36.10
C PRO A 401 6.63 13.79 34.81
N PRO A 402 6.41 14.92 34.11
CA PRO A 402 5.63 14.92 32.87
C PRO A 402 6.36 14.16 31.77
N ILE A 403 5.59 13.40 30.98
CA ILE A 403 6.11 12.76 29.78
C ILE A 403 6.28 13.83 28.69
N VAL A 404 7.38 13.79 27.95
CA VAL A 404 7.59 14.69 26.81
C VAL A 404 7.23 13.96 25.53
N ALA A 405 6.24 14.48 24.81
CA ALA A 405 5.87 14.01 23.48
C ALA A 405 6.32 15.03 22.43
N THR A 406 7.20 14.63 21.54
CA THR A 406 7.77 15.48 20.49
C THR A 406 7.24 15.08 19.13
N MET A 407 6.63 16.04 18.44
CA MET A 407 6.11 15.85 17.09
C MET A 407 7.23 15.91 16.07
N GLY A 408 7.25 14.98 15.13
CA GLY A 408 8.21 14.91 14.04
C GLY A 408 7.54 15.02 12.67
N ALA A 409 8.34 14.87 11.60
CA ALA A 409 7.86 14.94 10.22
C ALA A 409 6.85 13.84 9.84
N SER A 410 6.81 12.73 10.59
CA SER A 410 5.88 11.61 10.40
C SER A 410 4.68 11.64 11.35
N THR A 411 4.59 12.66 12.21
CA THR A 411 3.49 12.77 13.18
C THR A 411 2.24 13.33 12.51
N GLU A 412 1.11 12.66 12.71
CA GLU A 412 -0.20 13.16 12.28
C GLU A 412 -1.04 13.54 13.50
N VAL A 413 -1.80 14.63 13.40
CA VAL A 413 -2.67 15.13 14.48
C VAL A 413 -4.11 15.18 14.03
N PHE A 414 -4.97 14.54 14.81
CA PHE A 414 -6.41 14.52 14.59
C PHE A 414 -7.16 15.08 15.79
N LEU A 415 -7.94 16.13 15.58
CA LEU A 415 -8.87 16.71 16.53
C LEU A 415 -10.12 15.84 16.63
N LEU A 416 -10.42 15.43 17.85
CA LEU A 416 -11.66 14.72 18.18
C LEU A 416 -12.80 15.74 18.35
N PRO A 417 -14.05 15.34 18.01
CA PRO A 417 -15.21 16.13 18.40
C PRO A 417 -15.24 16.27 19.93
N THR A 418 -15.49 17.50 20.38
CA THR A 418 -15.67 17.87 21.79
C THR A 418 -16.80 17.11 22.44
#